data_AF-A0A812V3E8-F1
#
_entry.id   AF-A0A812V3E8-F1
#
_cell.length_a   1.000
_cell.length_b   1.000
_cell.length_c   1.000
_cell.angle_alpha   90.00
_cell.angle_beta   90.00
_cell.angle_gamma   90.00
#
_symmetry.space_group_name_H-M   'P 1'
#
loop_
_entity.id
_entity.type
_entity.pdbx_description
1 polymer ?
#
loop_
_entity_poly.entity_id
_entity_poly.type
_entity_poly.pdbx_seq_one_letter_code
_entity_poly.pdbx_strand_id
1 'polypeptide(L)'
;MLRITWMLSGEEVASFSVEELSEVKAIKQELYRNHHQPVRFRQKLFLCGNPDDPLDDSVLLDSPMELQLVLLPYSGTSETEAEALRSASACGSLCEVEAMLQLPQHPDIADRDGFTSLMKAAQNGHEEVVRLLLEAGAAQDLANNTGFTALMMASVNDHVEVVQVLLHGGSDINLANYVGFTALMLASFRGYAEVVRLLLDAGADKNLRVRNGKTALMLAFESGAVEVVRLLEAPDVDKNST
;
A
#
# COMPACT_ATOMS: atom_id res chain seq x y z
N MET A 1 -22.56 -22.19 -9.75
CA MET A 1 -21.42 -21.59 -10.48
C MET A 1 -21.76 -20.15 -10.79
N LEU A 2 -20.84 -19.25 -10.46
CA LEU A 2 -20.87 -17.84 -10.82
C LEU A 2 -20.15 -17.68 -12.15
N ARG A 3 -20.81 -17.08 -13.14
CA ARG A 3 -20.24 -16.86 -14.46
C ARG A 3 -20.05 -15.38 -14.69
N ILE A 4 -18.82 -14.96 -15.00
CA ILE A 4 -18.49 -13.54 -15.20
C ILE A 4 -18.21 -13.32 -16.67
N THR A 5 -18.94 -12.39 -17.27
CA THR A 5 -18.78 -12.01 -18.68
C THR A 5 -18.48 -10.53 -18.82
N TRP A 6 -17.89 -10.15 -19.94
CA TRP A 6 -17.74 -8.75 -20.30
C TRP A 6 -19.12 -8.14 -20.60
N MET A 7 -19.41 -6.98 -20.02
CA MET A 7 -20.71 -6.32 -20.25
C MET A 7 -20.97 -6.01 -21.73
N LEU A 8 -19.93 -5.63 -22.49
CA LEU A 8 -20.06 -5.21 -23.89
C LEU A 8 -19.98 -6.36 -24.90
N SER A 9 -19.09 -7.34 -24.70
CA SER A 9 -18.91 -8.46 -25.64
C SER A 9 -19.68 -9.71 -25.26
N GLY A 10 -20.09 -9.86 -24.00
CA GLY A 10 -20.69 -11.09 -23.47
C GLY A 10 -19.70 -12.27 -23.39
N GLU A 11 -18.43 -12.06 -23.74
CA GLU A 11 -17.40 -13.09 -23.66
C GLU A 11 -17.10 -13.43 -22.19
N GLU A 12 -16.84 -14.70 -21.92
CA GLU A 12 -16.53 -15.18 -20.58
C GLU A 12 -15.15 -14.70 -20.13
N VAL A 13 -15.10 -14.08 -18.95
CA VAL A 13 -13.87 -13.63 -18.28
C VAL A 13 -13.36 -14.74 -17.37
N ALA A 14 -14.25 -15.27 -16.53
CA ALA A 14 -13.97 -16.28 -15.54
C ALA A 14 -15.26 -16.96 -15.07
N SER A 15 -15.12 -18.15 -14.49
CA SER A 15 -16.20 -18.85 -13.80
C SER A 15 -15.69 -19.44 -12.49
N PHE A 16 -16.51 -19.34 -11.44
CA PHE A 16 -16.14 -19.73 -10.07
C PHE A 16 -17.24 -20.58 -9.43
N SER A 17 -16.89 -21.48 -8.52
CA SER A 17 -17.89 -22.15 -7.70
C SER A 17 -18.39 -21.23 -6.60
N VAL A 18 -19.68 -21.29 -6.28
CA VAL A 18 -20.29 -20.46 -5.21
C VAL A 18 -19.70 -20.85 -3.84
N GLU A 19 -19.29 -22.11 -3.71
CA GLU A 19 -18.65 -22.67 -2.52
C GLU A 19 -17.21 -22.14 -2.31
N GLU A 20 -16.57 -21.64 -3.37
CA GLU A 20 -15.18 -21.13 -3.32
C GLU A 20 -15.14 -19.63 -3.05
N LEU A 21 -16.00 -18.86 -3.74
CA LEU A 21 -16.06 -17.41 -3.66
C LEU A 21 -17.51 -16.96 -3.54
N SER A 22 -17.93 -16.64 -2.32
CA SER A 22 -19.30 -16.22 -2.02
C SER A 22 -19.46 -14.71 -1.82
N GLU A 23 -18.38 -13.91 -1.87
CA GLU A 23 -18.43 -12.46 -1.65
C GLU A 23 -17.88 -11.70 -2.86
N VAL A 24 -18.54 -10.61 -3.26
CA VAL A 24 -18.16 -9.78 -4.40
C VAL A 24 -16.73 -9.24 -4.26
N LYS A 25 -16.33 -8.82 -3.05
CA LYS A 25 -14.95 -8.43 -2.74
C LYS A 25 -13.94 -9.50 -3.13
N ALA A 26 -14.19 -10.74 -2.72
CA ALA A 26 -13.28 -11.87 -2.94
C ALA A 26 -13.16 -12.19 -4.43
N ILE A 27 -14.28 -12.15 -5.17
CA ILE A 27 -14.30 -12.32 -6.62
C ILE A 27 -13.44 -11.28 -7.33
N LYS A 28 -13.61 -10.00 -6.97
CA LYS A 28 -12.84 -8.91 -7.59
C LYS A 28 -11.34 -9.02 -7.29
N GLN A 29 -10.99 -9.43 -6.08
CA GLN A 29 -9.60 -9.70 -5.71
C GLN A 29 -9.01 -10.88 -6.50
N GLU A 30 -9.79 -11.93 -6.72
CA GLU A 30 -9.37 -13.09 -7.50
C GLU A 30 -9.16 -12.74 -8.99
N LEU A 31 -10.06 -11.93 -9.55
CA LEU A 31 -9.92 -11.40 -10.90
C LEU A 31 -8.62 -10.60 -11.07
N TYR A 32 -8.25 -9.82 -10.06
CA TYR A 32 -6.97 -9.10 -10.05
C TYR A 32 -5.77 -10.06 -10.02
N ARG A 33 -5.77 -11.02 -9.08
CA ARG A 33 -4.63 -11.92 -8.85
C ARG A 33 -4.38 -12.89 -10.00
N ASN A 34 -5.43 -13.51 -10.53
CA ASN A 34 -5.30 -14.66 -11.43
C ASN A 34 -5.73 -14.38 -12.87
N HIS A 35 -6.47 -13.29 -13.12
CA HIS A 35 -6.99 -12.95 -14.45
C HIS A 35 -6.43 -11.65 -15.01
N HIS A 36 -5.37 -11.09 -14.42
CA HIS A 36 -4.70 -9.86 -14.85
C HIS A 36 -5.67 -8.67 -15.01
N GLN A 37 -6.77 -8.66 -14.26
CA GLN A 37 -7.71 -7.54 -14.27
C GLN A 37 -7.15 -6.38 -13.44
N PRO A 38 -7.62 -5.14 -13.66
CA PRO A 38 -7.31 -4.01 -12.78
C PRO A 38 -7.68 -4.29 -11.33
N VAL A 39 -7.10 -3.55 -10.38
CA VAL A 39 -7.40 -3.67 -8.94
C VAL A 39 -8.90 -3.61 -8.62
N ARG A 40 -9.31 -4.23 -7.50
CA ARG A 40 -10.72 -4.38 -7.06
C ARG A 40 -11.56 -3.11 -7.27
N PHE A 41 -11.04 -1.96 -6.87
CA PHE A 41 -11.73 -0.67 -6.92
C PHE A 41 -12.05 -0.18 -8.32
N ARG A 42 -11.35 -0.70 -9.33
CA ARG A 42 -11.59 -0.42 -10.75
C ARG A 42 -12.54 -1.41 -11.41
N GLN A 43 -13.05 -2.38 -10.66
CA GLN A 43 -14.00 -3.38 -11.14
C GLN A 43 -15.39 -3.10 -10.58
N LYS A 44 -16.39 -3.03 -11.47
CA LYS A 44 -17.81 -3.03 -11.10
C LYS A 44 -18.46 -4.29 -11.66
N LEU A 45 -19.16 -5.01 -10.80
CA LEU A 45 -19.89 -6.22 -11.16
C LEU A 45 -21.38 -5.91 -11.11
N PHE A 46 -22.12 -6.35 -12.13
CA PHE A 46 -23.56 -6.16 -12.26
C PHE A 46 -24.24 -7.51 -12.38
N LEU A 47 -25.46 -7.63 -11.88
CA LEU A 47 -26.29 -8.80 -12.17
C LEU A 47 -26.79 -8.71 -13.61
N CYS A 48 -26.73 -9.81 -14.37
CA CYS A 48 -27.28 -9.84 -15.73
C CYS A 48 -28.78 -9.44 -15.71
N GLY A 49 -29.13 -8.42 -16.51
CA GLY A 49 -30.48 -7.85 -16.53
C GLY A 49 -30.72 -6.66 -15.59
N ASN A 50 -29.74 -6.27 -14.77
CA ASN A 50 -29.79 -5.06 -13.95
C ASN A 50 -28.51 -4.21 -14.13
N PRO A 51 -28.35 -3.52 -15.29
CA PRO A 51 -27.12 -2.81 -15.63
C PRO A 51 -26.93 -1.48 -14.88
N ASP A 52 -27.96 -0.98 -14.20
CA ASP A 52 -27.93 0.33 -13.55
C ASP A 52 -27.48 0.25 -12.07
N ASP A 53 -27.38 -0.95 -11.50
CA ASP A 53 -27.12 -1.17 -10.08
C ASP A 53 -25.89 -2.06 -9.87
N PRO A 54 -24.70 -1.48 -9.63
CA PRO A 54 -23.48 -2.25 -9.38
C PRO A 54 -23.55 -2.93 -8.01
N LEU A 55 -23.13 -4.18 -7.95
CA LEU A 55 -23.04 -4.93 -6.70
C LEU A 55 -21.97 -4.31 -5.78
N ASP A 56 -22.39 -4.05 -4.53
CA ASP A 56 -21.50 -3.68 -3.45
C ASP A 56 -20.54 -4.83 -3.11
N ASP A 57 -19.36 -4.48 -2.61
CA ASP A 57 -18.32 -5.45 -2.33
C ASP A 57 -18.69 -6.42 -1.20
N SER A 58 -19.58 -6.02 -0.29
CA SER A 58 -20.08 -6.84 0.82
C SER A 58 -21.20 -7.82 0.44
N VAL A 59 -21.69 -7.77 -0.80
CA VAL A 59 -22.80 -8.65 -1.24
C VAL A 59 -22.34 -10.11 -1.23
N LEU A 60 -23.15 -10.94 -0.57
CA LEU A 60 -23.00 -12.39 -0.57
C LEU A 60 -23.80 -13.01 -1.72
N LEU A 61 -23.15 -13.90 -2.47
CA LEU A 61 -23.73 -14.65 -3.58
C LEU A 61 -23.91 -16.09 -3.12
N ASP A 62 -25.15 -16.52 -2.93
CA ASP A 62 -25.53 -17.83 -2.39
C ASP A 62 -26.08 -18.80 -3.45
N SER A 63 -26.20 -18.33 -4.69
CA SER A 63 -26.82 -19.05 -5.78
C SER A 63 -26.07 -18.83 -7.10
N PRO A 64 -26.13 -19.81 -8.04
CA PRO A 64 -25.56 -19.64 -9.37
C PRO A 64 -26.18 -18.45 -10.10
N MET A 65 -25.34 -17.54 -10.62
CA MET A 65 -25.79 -16.35 -11.34
C MET A 65 -24.78 -15.91 -12.40
N GLU A 66 -25.26 -15.14 -13.37
CA GLU A 66 -24.44 -14.50 -14.38
C GLU A 66 -24.18 -13.03 -13.99
N LEU A 67 -22.90 -12.68 -13.93
CA LEU A 67 -22.41 -11.36 -13.58
C LEU A 67 -21.74 -10.72 -14.79
N GLN A 68 -21.90 -9.40 -14.92
CA GLN A 68 -21.24 -8.60 -15.95
C GLN A 68 -20.16 -7.72 -15.33
N LEU A 69 -18.95 -7.79 -15.87
CA LEU A 69 -17.81 -7.00 -15.45
C LEU A 69 -17.67 -5.73 -16.30
N VAL A 70 -17.50 -4.60 -15.61
CA VAL A 70 -17.12 -3.31 -16.18
C VAL A 70 -15.84 -2.83 -15.51
N LEU A 71 -14.87 -2.42 -16.32
CA LEU A 71 -13.64 -1.80 -15.84
C LEU A 71 -13.74 -0.28 -15.92
N LEU A 72 -13.44 0.38 -14.81
CA LEU A 72 -13.43 1.83 -14.72
C LEU A 72 -12.04 2.37 -15.08
N PRO A 73 -11.92 3.27 -16.08
CA PRO A 73 -10.72 4.08 -16.23
C PRO A 73 -10.62 5.09 -15.08
N TYR A 74 -9.41 5.57 -14.79
CA TYR A 74 -9.27 6.76 -13.98
C TYR A 74 -9.82 7.97 -14.74
N SER A 75 -10.57 8.83 -14.07
CA SER A 75 -11.04 10.11 -14.58
C SER A 75 -10.23 11.26 -13.98
N GLY A 76 -10.33 12.44 -14.59
CA GLY A 76 -9.77 13.66 -14.01
C GLY A 76 -10.37 13.90 -12.63
N THR A 77 -9.53 13.88 -11.61
CA THR A 77 -9.91 14.14 -10.22
C THR A 77 -9.62 15.59 -9.90
N SER A 78 -10.55 16.29 -9.26
CA SER A 78 -10.32 17.66 -8.81
C SER A 78 -9.33 17.70 -7.65
N GLU A 79 -8.63 18.82 -7.49
CA GLU A 79 -7.73 19.01 -6.34
C GLU A 79 -8.46 18.85 -5.00
N THR A 80 -9.74 19.23 -4.94
CA THR A 80 -10.57 19.10 -3.75
C THR A 80 -10.87 17.66 -3.37
N GLU A 81 -11.09 16.78 -4.35
CA GLU A 81 -11.32 15.35 -4.12
C GLU A 81 -10.02 14.65 -3.71
N ALA A 82 -8.92 14.97 -4.40
CA ALA A 82 -7.61 14.45 -4.04
C ALA A 82 -7.18 14.88 -2.63
N GLU A 83 -7.49 16.13 -2.25
CA GLU A 83 -7.25 16.64 -0.90
C GLU A 83 -8.13 15.96 0.14
N ALA A 84 -9.41 15.70 -0.18
CA ALA A 84 -10.29 14.96 0.70
C ALA A 84 -9.75 13.55 0.98
N LEU A 85 -9.25 12.85 -0.05
CA LEU A 85 -8.63 11.53 0.12
C LEU A 85 -7.38 11.61 1.00
N ARG A 86 -6.49 12.57 0.76
CA ARG A 86 -5.27 12.75 1.58
C ARG A 86 -5.60 13.09 3.03
N SER A 87 -6.58 13.95 3.26
CA SER A 87 -7.03 14.36 4.59
C SER A 87 -7.68 13.18 5.35
N ALA A 88 -8.60 12.45 4.71
CA ALA A 88 -9.19 11.24 5.28
C ALA A 88 -8.11 10.19 5.61
N SER A 89 -7.12 10.05 4.73
CA SER A 89 -5.98 9.15 4.96
C SER A 89 -5.10 9.59 6.12
N ALA A 90 -4.86 10.90 6.28
CA ALA A 90 -4.12 11.46 7.42
C ALA A 90 -4.85 11.28 8.75
N CYS A 91 -6.19 11.29 8.74
CA CYS A 91 -7.04 11.11 9.92
C CYS A 91 -7.32 9.65 10.27
N GLY A 92 -7.00 8.70 9.38
CA GLY A 92 -7.29 7.28 9.59
C GLY A 92 -8.73 6.88 9.31
N SER A 93 -9.48 7.70 8.56
CA SER A 93 -10.90 7.48 8.25
C SER A 93 -11.08 6.36 7.20
N LEU A 94 -10.99 5.11 7.62
CA LEU A 94 -11.05 3.95 6.71
C LEU A 94 -12.29 3.94 5.80
N CYS A 95 -13.49 4.17 6.36
CA CYS A 95 -14.73 4.16 5.58
C CYS A 95 -14.78 5.28 4.52
N GLU A 96 -14.25 6.47 4.84
CA GLU A 96 -14.21 7.59 3.90
C GLU A 96 -13.22 7.30 2.78
N VAL A 97 -12.03 6.80 3.12
CA VAL A 97 -11.03 6.38 2.13
C VAL A 97 -11.61 5.30 1.22
N GLU A 98 -12.28 4.28 1.77
CA GLU A 98 -12.91 3.23 0.96
C GLU A 98 -13.96 3.79 0.02
N ALA A 99 -14.88 4.62 0.51
CA ALA A 99 -15.92 5.24 -0.31
C ALA A 99 -15.33 6.10 -1.44
N MET A 100 -14.28 6.87 -1.15
CA MET A 100 -13.61 7.69 -2.15
C MET A 100 -12.87 6.82 -3.20
N LEU A 101 -12.23 5.73 -2.80
CA LEU A 101 -11.56 4.80 -3.73
C LEU A 101 -12.53 4.01 -4.61
N GLN A 102 -13.81 3.90 -4.24
CA GLN A 102 -14.85 3.33 -5.11
C GLN A 102 -15.20 4.23 -6.31
N LEU A 103 -14.75 5.49 -6.31
CA LEU A 103 -14.84 6.43 -7.42
C LEU A 103 -13.64 6.25 -8.37
N PRO A 104 -13.76 6.65 -9.66
CA PRO A 104 -12.70 6.52 -10.66
C PRO A 104 -11.53 7.51 -10.47
N GLN A 105 -11.05 7.70 -9.25
CA GLN A 105 -9.91 8.56 -8.94
C GLN A 105 -8.60 7.78 -8.84
N HIS A 106 -7.48 8.44 -9.18
CA HIS A 106 -6.16 7.83 -9.05
C HIS A 106 -5.67 7.93 -7.59
N PRO A 107 -5.19 6.84 -6.96
CA PRO A 107 -4.78 6.86 -5.54
C PRO A 107 -3.51 7.67 -5.28
N ASP A 108 -2.67 7.85 -6.30
CA ASP A 108 -1.35 8.52 -6.17
C ASP A 108 -1.35 10.03 -6.44
N ILE A 109 -2.51 10.70 -6.42
CA ILE A 109 -2.54 12.15 -6.66
C ILE A 109 -1.85 12.85 -5.49
N ALA A 110 -0.71 13.46 -5.77
CA ALA A 110 0.10 14.16 -4.80
C ALA A 110 -0.35 15.63 -4.64
N ASP A 111 -0.15 16.19 -3.44
CA ASP A 111 -0.28 17.63 -3.20
C ASP A 111 0.90 18.42 -3.81
N ARG A 112 0.92 19.75 -3.60
CA ARG A 112 1.98 20.64 -4.11
C ARG A 112 3.37 20.31 -3.56
N ASP A 113 3.43 19.65 -2.41
CA ASP A 113 4.67 19.23 -1.75
C ASP A 113 5.05 17.79 -2.10
N GLY A 114 4.28 17.13 -2.97
CA GLY A 114 4.51 15.77 -3.44
C GLY A 114 3.99 14.69 -2.48
N PHE A 115 3.16 15.02 -1.49
CA PHE A 115 2.59 14.02 -0.58
C PHE A 115 1.38 13.32 -1.19
N THR A 116 1.43 11.99 -1.24
CA THR A 116 0.28 11.15 -1.58
C THR A 116 -0.52 10.75 -0.34
N SER A 117 -1.70 10.19 -0.54
CA SER A 117 -2.53 9.62 0.53
C SER A 117 -1.81 8.53 1.31
N LEU A 118 -1.05 7.66 0.61
CA LEU A 118 -0.24 6.60 1.22
C LEU A 118 0.82 7.17 2.15
N MET A 119 1.49 8.25 1.75
CA MET A 119 2.48 8.95 2.59
C MET A 119 1.83 9.54 3.85
N LYS A 120 0.67 10.20 3.73
CA LYS A 120 -0.02 10.79 4.89
C LYS A 120 -0.49 9.71 5.88
N ALA A 121 -1.07 8.61 5.39
CA ALA A 121 -1.46 7.49 6.23
C ALA A 121 -0.24 6.85 6.92
N ALA A 122 0.85 6.66 6.18
CA ALA A 122 2.07 6.06 6.71
C ALA A 122 2.78 6.95 7.74
N GLN A 123 2.79 8.27 7.52
CA GLN A 123 3.35 9.25 8.45
C GLN A 123 2.63 9.25 9.81
N ASN A 124 1.33 8.95 9.82
CA ASN A 124 0.50 9.01 11.03
C ASN A 124 0.16 7.63 11.62
N GLY A 125 0.67 6.54 11.02
CA GLY A 125 0.54 5.19 11.59
C GLY A 125 -0.79 4.48 11.30
N HIS A 126 -1.54 4.90 10.28
CA HIS A 126 -2.86 4.33 9.99
C HIS A 126 -2.75 3.06 9.14
N GLU A 127 -2.40 1.94 9.79
CA GLU A 127 -2.15 0.64 9.14
C GLU A 127 -3.27 0.20 8.19
N GLU A 128 -4.52 0.20 8.64
CA GLU A 128 -5.66 -0.26 7.83
C GLU A 128 -5.87 0.60 6.57
N VAL A 129 -5.65 1.91 6.70
CA VAL A 129 -5.71 2.83 5.55
C VAL A 129 -4.55 2.56 4.59
N VAL A 130 -3.35 2.29 5.09
CA VAL A 130 -2.20 1.90 4.27
C VAL A 130 -2.52 0.62 3.48
N ARG A 131 -3.03 -0.42 4.14
CA ARG A 131 -3.44 -1.68 3.48
C ARG A 131 -4.45 -1.41 2.38
N LEU A 132 -5.48 -0.62 2.66
CA LEU A 132 -6.55 -0.30 1.71
C LEU A 132 -6.04 0.47 0.48
N LEU A 133 -5.14 1.44 0.69
CA LEU A 133 -4.51 2.20 -0.40
C LEU A 133 -3.63 1.31 -1.29
N LEU A 134 -2.89 0.37 -0.70
CA LEU A 134 -2.10 -0.63 -1.44
C LEU A 134 -3.02 -1.58 -2.22
N GLU A 135 -4.13 -2.03 -1.64
CA GLU A 135 -5.16 -2.79 -2.37
C GLU A 135 -5.78 -2.01 -3.54
N ALA A 136 -5.82 -0.69 -3.44
CA ALA A 136 -6.23 0.21 -4.52
C ALA A 136 -5.13 0.51 -5.55
N GLY A 137 -3.96 -0.10 -5.40
CA GLY A 137 -2.86 0.04 -6.34
C GLY A 137 -2.04 1.32 -6.16
N ALA A 138 -2.04 1.93 -4.97
CA ALA A 138 -1.15 3.04 -4.66
C ALA A 138 0.32 2.62 -4.83
N ALA A 139 1.11 3.46 -5.49
CA ALA A 139 2.53 3.22 -5.70
C ALA A 139 3.31 3.47 -4.40
N GLN A 140 4.04 2.44 -3.95
CA GLN A 140 4.77 2.44 -2.67
C GLN A 140 5.99 3.36 -2.65
N ASP A 141 6.67 3.46 -3.79
CA ASP A 141 7.99 4.09 -3.91
C ASP A 141 7.94 5.52 -4.46
N LEU A 142 6.75 6.10 -4.55
CA LEU A 142 6.65 7.54 -4.81
C LEU A 142 7.34 8.31 -3.69
N ALA A 143 7.94 9.43 -4.07
CA ALA A 143 8.69 10.29 -3.17
C ALA A 143 8.18 11.73 -3.25
N ASN A 144 8.06 12.39 -2.11
CA ASN A 144 7.66 13.79 -2.06
C ASN A 144 8.77 14.72 -2.58
N ASN A 145 8.55 16.04 -2.55
CA ASN A 145 9.52 17.04 -3.05
C ASN A 145 10.86 17.08 -2.28
N THR A 146 11.02 16.29 -1.22
CA THR A 146 12.27 16.12 -0.48
C THR A 146 12.88 14.72 -0.63
N GLY A 147 12.24 13.85 -1.40
CA GLY A 147 12.66 12.47 -1.63
C GLY A 147 12.18 11.48 -0.56
N PHE A 148 11.25 11.86 0.34
CA PHE A 148 10.72 10.93 1.34
C PHE A 148 9.63 10.03 0.74
N THR A 149 9.78 8.72 0.93
CA THR A 149 8.75 7.71 0.61
C THR A 149 7.86 7.42 1.82
N ALA A 150 6.77 6.67 1.61
CA ALA A 150 5.89 6.21 2.70
C ALA A 150 6.66 5.39 3.75
N LEU A 151 7.57 4.49 3.32
CA LEU A 151 8.39 3.68 4.23
C LEU A 151 9.29 4.54 5.10
N MET A 152 9.90 5.58 4.55
CA MET A 152 10.71 6.53 5.34
C MET A 152 9.88 7.30 6.36
N MET A 153 8.67 7.72 5.99
CA MET A 153 7.76 8.44 6.89
C MET A 153 7.30 7.56 8.05
N ALA A 154 6.92 6.31 7.79
CA ALA A 154 6.57 5.36 8.85
C ALA A 154 7.79 5.07 9.75
N SER A 155 8.97 4.87 9.15
CA SER A 155 10.18 4.52 9.88
C SER A 155 10.70 5.63 10.80
N VAL A 156 10.58 6.91 10.39
CA VAL A 156 11.04 8.05 11.21
C VAL A 156 10.03 8.46 12.30
N ASN A 157 8.82 7.88 12.29
CA ASN A 157 7.76 8.12 13.28
C ASN A 157 7.40 6.88 14.13
N ASP A 158 8.20 5.80 14.05
CA ASP A 158 8.04 4.57 14.86
C ASP A 158 6.73 3.78 14.60
N HIS A 159 6.22 3.82 13.37
CA HIS A 159 5.01 3.09 12.99
C HIS A 159 5.34 1.67 12.51
N VAL A 160 5.65 0.79 13.47
CA VAL A 160 6.11 -0.59 13.27
C VAL A 160 5.19 -1.39 12.34
N GLU A 161 3.88 -1.35 12.57
CA GLU A 161 2.89 -2.11 11.81
C GLU A 161 2.81 -1.61 10.36
N VAL A 162 2.85 -0.30 10.15
CA VAL A 162 2.89 0.31 8.82
C VAL A 162 4.18 -0.07 8.08
N VAL A 163 5.34 -0.04 8.75
CA VAL A 163 6.61 -0.48 8.17
C VAL A 163 6.49 -1.93 7.71
N GLN A 164 5.92 -2.81 8.55
CA GLN A 164 5.71 -4.20 8.19
C GLN A 164 4.82 -4.33 6.95
N VAL A 165 3.69 -3.61 6.88
CA VAL A 165 2.78 -3.64 5.71
C VAL A 165 3.49 -3.21 4.43
N LEU A 166 4.22 -2.10 4.47
CA LEU A 166 4.94 -1.56 3.31
C LEU A 166 6.05 -2.51 2.83
N LEU A 167 6.77 -3.15 3.74
CA LEU A 167 7.78 -4.15 3.39
C LEU A 167 7.16 -5.40 2.74
N HIS A 168 6.04 -5.90 3.28
CA HIS A 168 5.32 -7.02 2.67
C HIS A 168 4.72 -6.66 1.31
N GLY A 169 4.38 -5.39 1.09
CA GLY A 169 3.92 -4.87 -0.19
C GLY A 169 5.03 -4.81 -1.26
N GLY A 170 6.30 -4.94 -0.87
CA GLY A 170 7.44 -4.87 -1.80
C GLY A 170 8.00 -3.47 -2.01
N SER A 171 7.82 -2.55 -1.05
CA SER A 171 8.51 -1.25 -1.07
C SER A 171 10.03 -1.42 -1.20
N ASP A 172 10.68 -0.56 -1.99
CA ASP A 172 12.15 -0.56 -2.07
C ASP A 172 12.76 0.00 -0.78
N ILE A 173 13.29 -0.93 0.01
CA ILE A 173 13.84 -0.69 1.35
C ILE A 173 15.08 0.22 1.35
N ASN A 174 15.79 0.32 0.23
CA ASN A 174 17.09 1.01 0.11
C ASN A 174 16.99 2.36 -0.60
N LEU A 175 15.79 2.81 -0.96
CA LEU A 175 15.60 4.18 -1.43
C LEU A 175 16.13 5.19 -0.41
N ALA A 176 16.67 6.28 -0.94
CA ALA A 176 17.25 7.36 -0.16
C ALA A 176 16.61 8.69 -0.57
N ASN A 177 16.32 9.53 0.43
CA ASN A 177 15.83 10.88 0.18
C ASN A 177 16.93 11.73 -0.47
N TYR A 178 16.62 12.99 -0.83
CA TYR A 178 17.60 13.81 -1.54
C TYR A 178 18.89 14.04 -0.75
N VAL A 179 18.89 13.97 0.58
CA VAL A 179 20.10 14.12 1.42
C VAL A 179 20.84 12.78 1.62
N GLY A 180 20.31 11.68 1.07
CA GLY A 180 20.88 10.35 1.12
C GLY A 180 20.44 9.51 2.31
N PHE A 181 19.40 9.92 3.05
CA PHE A 181 18.87 9.14 4.18
C PHE A 181 17.93 8.05 3.69
N THR A 182 18.17 6.81 4.12
CA THR A 182 17.27 5.67 3.95
C THR A 182 16.33 5.52 5.15
N ALA A 183 15.32 4.66 5.02
CA ALA A 183 14.44 4.28 6.14
C ALA A 183 15.23 3.78 7.37
N LEU A 184 16.23 2.92 7.14
CA LEU A 184 17.09 2.37 8.20
C LEU A 184 17.87 3.47 8.93
N MET A 185 18.45 4.43 8.20
CA MET A 185 19.19 5.54 8.80
C MET A 185 18.31 6.46 9.63
N LEU A 186 17.09 6.74 9.16
CA LEU A 186 16.12 7.56 9.89
C LEU A 186 15.70 6.89 11.20
N ALA A 187 15.31 5.62 11.15
CA ALA A 187 14.97 4.85 12.35
C ALA A 187 16.16 4.71 13.31
N SER A 188 17.36 4.50 12.77
CA SER A 188 18.60 4.37 13.57
C SER A 188 18.95 5.67 14.30
N PHE A 189 18.85 6.81 13.63
CA PHE A 189 19.06 8.12 14.24
C PHE A 189 18.03 8.41 15.33
N ARG A 190 16.78 7.98 15.15
CA ARG A 190 15.71 8.13 16.16
C ARG A 190 15.79 7.13 17.32
N GLY A 191 16.53 6.03 17.16
CA GLY A 191 16.67 4.99 18.17
C GLY A 191 15.53 3.96 18.20
N TYR A 192 14.76 3.86 17.12
CA TYR A 192 13.62 2.94 17.03
C TYR A 192 14.08 1.52 16.70
N ALA A 193 14.52 0.80 17.73
CA ALA A 193 15.12 -0.53 17.61
C ALA A 193 14.21 -1.56 16.93
N GLU A 194 12.90 -1.49 17.15
CA GLU A 194 11.93 -2.39 16.53
C GLU A 194 11.88 -2.21 15.01
N VAL A 195 11.71 -0.97 14.54
CA VAL A 195 11.74 -0.62 13.13
C VAL A 195 13.09 -0.97 12.50
N VAL A 196 14.20 -0.68 13.19
CA VAL A 196 15.55 -1.06 12.71
C VAL A 196 15.66 -2.57 12.52
N ARG A 197 15.18 -3.36 13.48
CA ARG A 197 15.19 -4.82 13.37
C ARG A 197 14.36 -5.30 12.19
N LEU A 198 13.14 -4.78 12.01
CA LEU A 198 12.29 -5.12 10.85
C LEU A 198 12.96 -4.80 9.52
N LEU A 199 13.60 -3.64 9.42
CA LEU A 199 14.29 -3.23 8.20
C LEU A 199 15.52 -4.12 7.92
N LEU A 200 16.33 -4.45 8.93
CA LEU A 200 17.45 -5.37 8.78
C LEU A 200 16.99 -6.78 8.41
N ASP A 201 15.91 -7.25 9.04
CA ASP A 201 15.31 -8.55 8.76
C ASP A 201 14.77 -8.66 7.33
N ALA A 202 14.34 -7.54 6.76
CA ALA A 202 13.92 -7.42 5.36
C ALA A 202 15.08 -7.13 4.38
N GLY A 203 16.33 -7.11 4.84
CA GLY A 203 17.51 -6.96 3.99
C GLY A 203 17.95 -5.53 3.69
N ALA A 204 17.65 -4.57 4.56
CA ALA A 204 18.15 -3.20 4.41
C ALA A 204 19.68 -3.16 4.42
N ASP A 205 20.28 -2.43 3.47
CA ASP A 205 21.73 -2.27 3.41
C ASP A 205 22.21 -1.26 4.48
N LYS A 206 22.75 -1.79 5.57
CA LYS A 206 23.32 -1.02 6.69
C LYS A 206 24.59 -0.24 6.35
N ASN A 207 25.21 -0.50 5.20
CA ASN A 207 26.46 0.13 4.75
C ASN A 207 26.25 1.34 3.84
N LEU A 208 25.00 1.62 3.43
CA LEU A 208 24.66 2.84 2.71
C LEU A 208 25.11 4.08 3.49
N ARG A 209 25.35 5.17 2.76
CA ARG A 209 25.87 6.42 3.32
C ARG A 209 25.03 7.62 2.90
N VAL A 210 24.71 8.48 3.85
CA VAL A 210 24.20 9.82 3.57
C VAL A 210 25.28 10.69 2.92
N ARG A 211 24.91 11.85 2.39
CA ARG A 211 25.85 12.77 1.71
C ARG A 211 27.09 13.16 2.51
N ASN A 212 27.02 13.22 3.83
CA ASN A 212 28.17 13.53 4.69
C ASN A 212 29.03 12.29 5.07
N GLY A 213 28.77 11.14 4.45
CA GLY A 213 29.55 9.91 4.62
C GLY A 213 29.15 9.04 5.81
N LYS A 214 28.14 9.44 6.60
CA LYS A 214 27.66 8.67 7.76
C LYS A 214 26.80 7.47 7.35
N THR A 215 26.98 6.36 8.04
CA THR A 215 26.13 5.16 7.94
C THR A 215 25.05 5.16 9.01
N ALA A 216 24.11 4.21 8.96
CA ALA A 216 23.12 3.99 10.02
C ALA A 216 23.78 3.82 11.41
N LEU A 217 24.91 3.09 11.48
CA LEU A 217 25.64 2.86 12.72
C LEU A 217 26.23 4.15 13.30
N MET A 218 26.84 4.99 12.46
CA MET A 218 27.38 6.28 12.90
C MET A 218 26.27 7.20 13.44
N LEU A 219 25.11 7.22 12.78
CA LEU A 219 23.95 8.00 13.22
C LEU A 219 23.38 7.50 14.55
N ALA A 220 23.34 6.17 14.78
CA ALA A 220 22.91 5.57 16.04
C ALA A 220 23.87 5.91 17.20
N PHE A 221 25.18 5.96 16.95
CA PHE A 221 26.15 6.42 17.94
C PHE A 221 25.94 7.90 18.30
N GLU A 222 25.70 8.76 17.31
CA GLU A 222 25.48 10.19 17.52
C GLU A 222 24.22 10.50 18.32
N SER A 223 23.16 9.69 18.16
CA SER A 223 21.92 9.82 18.93
C SER A 223 21.95 9.11 20.29
N GLY A 224 22.99 8.31 20.57
CA GLY A 224 23.09 7.52 21.80
C GLY A 224 22.14 6.31 21.84
N ALA A 225 21.69 5.83 20.67
CA ALA A 225 20.76 4.70 20.56
C ALA A 225 21.46 3.35 20.78
N VAL A 226 21.78 3.02 22.04
CA VAL A 226 22.58 1.85 22.41
C VAL A 226 22.02 0.53 21.85
N GLU A 227 20.70 0.35 21.87
CA GLU A 227 20.08 -0.88 21.36
C GLU A 227 20.20 -0.99 19.84
N VAL A 228 20.00 0.11 19.12
CA VAL A 228 20.20 0.16 17.66
C VAL A 228 21.65 -0.13 17.29
N VAL A 229 22.62 0.39 18.05
CA VAL A 229 24.05 0.09 17.83
C VAL A 229 24.28 -1.42 17.89
N ARG A 230 23.73 -2.10 18.90
CA ARG A 230 23.85 -3.57 19.04
C ARG A 230 23.23 -4.31 17.86
N LEU A 231 22.05 -3.87 17.40
CA LEU A 231 21.39 -4.47 16.23
C LEU A 231 22.22 -4.31 14.95
N LEU A 232 22.84 -3.15 14.74
CA LEU A 232 23.63 -2.87 13.54
C LEU A 232 25.00 -3.55 13.54
N GLU A 233 25.60 -3.74 14.71
CA GLU A 233 26.86 -4.49 14.90
C GLU A 233 26.68 -6.00 14.81
N ALA A 234 25.45 -6.50 14.99
CA ALA A 234 25.17 -7.92 14.85
C ALA A 234 25.62 -8.42 13.46
N PRO A 235 26.27 -9.60 13.40
CA PRO A 235 26.63 -10.21 12.13
C PRO A 235 25.36 -10.47 11.33
N ASP A 236 25.47 -10.44 10.01
CA ASP A 236 24.37 -10.80 9.13
C ASP A 236 24.10 -12.30 9.35
N VAL A 237 23.06 -12.61 10.13
CA VAL A 237 22.65 -13.99 10.37
C VAL A 237 21.98 -14.45 9.09
N ASP A 238 22.64 -15.31 8.32
CA ASP A 238 22.05 -15.96 7.16
C ASP A 238 20.82 -16.78 7.58
N LYS A 239 19.63 -16.16 7.53
CA LYS A 239 18.35 -16.77 7.91
C LYS A 239 17.88 -17.87 6.94
N ASN A 240 18.64 -18.14 5.86
CA ASN A 240 18.41 -19.23 4.92
C ASN A 240 19.21 -20.51 5.23
N SER A 241 19.83 -20.61 6.42
CA SER A 241 20.69 -21.74 6.81
C SER A 241 19.98 -22.88 7.56
N THR A 242 18.65 -22.92 7.60
CA THR A 242 17.87 -23.97 8.29
C THR A 242 16.68 -24.44 7.47
#